data_AF-A0A7C1W8A9-F1
#
_entry.id   AF-A0A7C1W8A9-F1
#
_cell.length_a   1.000
_cell.length_b   1.000
_cell.length_c   1.000
_cell.angle_alpha   90.00
_cell.angle_beta   90.00
_cell.angle_gamma   90.00
#
_symmetry.space_group_name_H-M   'P 1'
#
loop_
_entity.id
_entity.type
_entity.pdbx_description
1 polymer ?
#
loop_
_entity_poly.entity_id
_entity_poly.type
_entity_poly.pdbx_seq_one_letter_code
_entity_poly.pdbx_strand_id
1 'polypeptide(L)'
;MSVSEAIQAHHQELLDSLKGYSQALSESPSQVDLGELVVFLRQELLSHAQGEERQLYPAVDPLVQAHGKATATMSVDHQFIGGLVAQIEEAAQAAQHATEAARPKIERRLGRLSLQLEAIFQLHLSKEERIYLPLLEKYLSPADQQRILDDMHASPEQSATPVKTTLDLRPMPPRERHPLIFETFESLQPGEAFVLINDHDPKPLFYQFQAERAGQFDWEYLAKGPEAWRVRIGRKAE
;
A
#
# COMPACT_ATOMS: atom_id res chain seq x y z
N MET A 1 -8.27 26.05 -14.31
CA MET A 1 -8.13 24.60 -14.23
C MET A 1 -6.75 24.23 -14.77
N SER A 2 -5.94 23.54 -13.99
CA SER A 2 -4.64 23.03 -14.42
C SER A 2 -4.80 21.82 -15.35
N VAL A 3 -3.76 21.45 -16.08
CA VAL A 3 -3.76 20.24 -16.92
C VAL A 3 -4.02 19.00 -16.06
N SER A 4 -3.41 18.92 -14.87
CA SER A 4 -3.62 17.81 -13.94
C SER A 4 -5.07 17.73 -13.44
N GLU A 5 -5.69 18.86 -13.12
CA GLU A 5 -7.12 18.91 -12.72
C GLU A 5 -8.04 18.44 -13.86
N ALA A 6 -7.75 18.82 -15.10
CA ALA A 6 -8.52 18.39 -16.26
C ALA A 6 -8.40 16.87 -16.51
N ILE A 7 -7.19 16.32 -16.38
CA ILE A 7 -6.96 14.87 -16.50
C ILE A 7 -7.70 14.12 -15.38
N GLN A 8 -7.60 14.58 -14.13
CA GLN A 8 -8.29 13.98 -12.99
C GLN A 8 -9.81 13.99 -13.15
N ALA A 9 -10.39 15.10 -13.61
CA ALA A 9 -11.82 15.18 -13.89
C ALA A 9 -12.24 14.16 -14.96
N HIS A 10 -11.47 14.06 -16.04
CA HIS A 10 -11.73 13.10 -17.10
C HIS A 10 -11.59 11.64 -16.62
N HIS A 11 -10.58 11.33 -15.80
CA HIS A 11 -10.44 10.00 -15.18
C HIS A 11 -11.65 9.65 -14.31
N GLN A 12 -12.17 10.62 -13.56
CA GLN A 12 -13.36 10.43 -12.72
C GLN A 12 -14.60 10.13 -13.59
N GLU A 13 -14.79 10.84 -14.69
CA GLU A 13 -15.87 10.59 -15.65
C GLU A 13 -15.81 9.18 -16.26
N LEU A 14 -14.62 8.74 -16.71
CA LEU A 14 -14.41 7.38 -17.22
C LEU A 14 -14.74 6.32 -16.16
N LEU A 15 -14.28 6.54 -14.93
CA LEU A 15 -14.50 5.60 -13.83
C LEU A 15 -15.98 5.52 -13.45
N ASP A 16 -16.67 6.65 -13.38
CA ASP A 16 -18.10 6.70 -13.04
C ASP A 16 -18.95 6.04 -14.13
N SER A 17 -18.63 6.27 -15.40
CA SER A 17 -19.27 5.57 -16.52
C SER A 17 -19.08 4.05 -16.42
N LEU A 18 -17.84 3.58 -16.20
CA LEU A 18 -17.56 2.14 -16.09
C LEU A 18 -18.27 1.52 -14.86
N LYS A 19 -18.30 2.22 -13.73
CA LYS A 19 -19.04 1.78 -12.53
C LYS A 19 -20.54 1.68 -12.82
N GLY A 20 -21.10 2.66 -13.53
CA GLY A 20 -22.50 2.65 -13.96
C GLY A 20 -22.84 1.40 -14.77
N TYR A 21 -22.04 1.10 -15.80
CA TYR A 21 -22.20 -0.13 -16.59
C TYR A 21 -22.05 -1.40 -15.75
N SER A 22 -21.04 -1.47 -14.89
CA SER A 22 -20.80 -2.63 -14.02
C SER A 22 -21.98 -2.88 -13.07
N GLN A 23 -22.52 -1.83 -12.46
CA GLN A 23 -23.68 -1.92 -11.60
C GLN A 23 -24.94 -2.34 -12.37
N ALA A 24 -25.19 -1.72 -13.52
CA ALA A 24 -26.35 -2.04 -14.36
C ALA A 24 -26.31 -3.50 -14.86
N LEU A 25 -25.14 -4.01 -15.24
CA LEU A 25 -24.95 -5.43 -15.60
C LEU A 25 -25.19 -6.37 -14.42
N SER A 26 -24.88 -5.94 -13.20
CA SER A 26 -25.11 -6.75 -12.00
C SER A 26 -26.58 -6.76 -11.55
N GLU A 27 -27.32 -5.68 -11.77
CA GLU A 27 -28.68 -5.50 -11.25
C GLU A 27 -29.76 -5.81 -12.29
N SER A 28 -29.59 -5.31 -13.51
CA SER A 28 -30.56 -5.38 -14.60
C SER A 28 -29.88 -5.58 -15.97
N PRO A 29 -29.14 -6.70 -16.18
CA PRO A 29 -28.32 -6.88 -17.39
C PRO A 29 -29.10 -6.80 -18.71
N SER A 30 -30.40 -7.13 -18.71
CA SER A 30 -31.25 -7.01 -19.90
C SER A 30 -31.56 -5.57 -20.31
N GLN A 31 -31.29 -4.58 -19.44
CA GLN A 31 -31.51 -3.16 -19.71
C GLN A 31 -30.24 -2.44 -20.19
N VAL A 32 -29.10 -3.12 -20.21
CA VAL A 32 -27.83 -2.54 -20.62
C VAL A 32 -27.72 -2.59 -22.15
N ASP A 33 -27.52 -1.43 -22.78
CA ASP A 33 -27.13 -1.39 -24.19
C ASP A 33 -25.66 -1.84 -24.32
N LEU A 34 -25.48 -3.10 -24.71
CA LEU A 34 -24.15 -3.68 -24.90
C LEU A 34 -23.38 -3.02 -26.07
N GLY A 35 -24.09 -2.44 -27.04
CA GLY A 35 -23.47 -1.69 -28.13
C GLY A 35 -22.86 -0.39 -27.62
N GLU A 36 -23.61 0.35 -26.80
CA GLU A 36 -23.13 1.58 -26.15
C GLU A 36 -21.94 1.30 -25.22
N LEU A 37 -22.03 0.23 -24.41
CA LEU A 37 -20.91 -0.22 -23.57
C LEU A 37 -19.64 -0.49 -24.40
N VAL A 38 -19.75 -1.23 -25.49
CA VAL A 38 -18.59 -1.53 -26.35
C VAL A 38 -18.02 -0.26 -27.00
N VAL A 39 -18.87 0.68 -27.39
CA VAL A 39 -18.44 1.98 -27.92
C VAL A 39 -17.66 2.76 -26.86
N PHE A 40 -18.19 2.90 -25.64
CA PHE A 40 -17.52 3.54 -24.52
C PHE A 40 -16.15 2.89 -24.24
N LEU A 41 -16.11 1.56 -24.10
CA LEU A 41 -14.87 0.83 -23.81
C LEU A 41 -13.79 1.06 -24.87
N ARG A 42 -14.16 1.11 -26.16
CA ARG A 42 -13.20 1.23 -27.26
C ARG A 42 -12.81 2.67 -27.55
N GLN A 43 -13.78 3.57 -27.61
CA GLN A 43 -13.60 4.92 -28.12
C GLN A 43 -13.23 5.92 -27.03
N GLU A 44 -13.59 5.64 -25.78
CA GLU A 44 -13.27 6.49 -24.64
C GLU A 44 -12.18 5.85 -23.80
N LEU A 45 -12.47 4.72 -23.15
CA LEU A 45 -11.54 4.10 -22.18
C LEU A 45 -10.23 3.67 -22.84
N LEU A 46 -10.28 2.84 -23.88
CA LEU A 46 -9.07 2.35 -24.53
C LEU A 46 -8.33 3.46 -25.29
N SER A 47 -9.07 4.36 -25.94
CA SER A 47 -8.51 5.51 -26.64
C SER A 47 -7.73 6.42 -25.69
N HIS A 48 -8.28 6.67 -24.50
CA HIS A 48 -7.63 7.41 -23.43
C HIS A 48 -6.31 6.74 -23.00
N ALA A 49 -6.33 5.45 -22.64
CA ALA A 49 -5.14 4.72 -22.22
C ALA A 49 -4.04 4.72 -23.29
N GLN A 50 -4.41 4.50 -24.56
CA GLN A 50 -3.46 4.61 -25.67
C GLN A 50 -2.96 6.04 -25.88
N GLY A 51 -3.76 7.04 -25.56
CA GLY A 51 -3.36 8.45 -25.55
C GLY A 51 -2.26 8.70 -24.52
N GLU A 52 -2.40 8.15 -23.31
CA GLU A 52 -1.37 8.23 -22.27
C GLU A 52 -0.05 7.59 -22.74
N GLU A 53 -0.11 6.38 -23.30
CA GLU A 53 1.07 5.68 -23.84
C GLU A 53 1.79 6.49 -24.93
N ARG A 54 1.03 7.13 -25.82
CA ARG A 54 1.59 7.88 -26.95
C ARG A 54 2.14 9.25 -26.55
N GLN A 55 1.58 9.88 -25.52
CA GLN A 55 1.83 11.29 -25.23
C GLN A 55 2.33 11.53 -23.80
N LEU A 56 1.63 11.01 -22.80
CA LEU A 56 1.93 11.31 -21.40
C LEU A 56 3.18 10.59 -20.92
N TYR A 57 3.29 9.28 -21.15
CA TYR A 57 4.41 8.48 -20.62
C TYR A 57 5.77 8.93 -21.18
N PRO A 58 5.93 9.21 -22.49
CA PRO A 58 7.20 9.75 -23.01
C PRO A 58 7.64 11.07 -22.37
N ALA A 59 6.69 11.91 -21.94
CA ALA A 59 6.98 13.16 -21.25
C ALA A 59 7.32 12.96 -19.76
N VAL A 60 6.75 11.94 -19.13
CA VAL A 60 6.87 11.67 -17.69
C VAL A 60 8.02 10.73 -17.35
N ASP A 61 8.38 9.79 -18.22
CA ASP A 61 9.44 8.80 -17.96
C ASP A 61 10.79 9.42 -17.56
N PRO A 62 11.33 10.46 -18.25
CA PRO A 62 12.56 11.11 -17.82
C PRO A 62 12.43 11.80 -16.45
N LEU A 63 11.24 12.30 -16.13
CA LEU A 63 10.96 12.94 -14.83
C LEU A 63 10.88 11.90 -13.72
N VAL A 64 10.29 10.72 -13.98
CA VAL A 64 10.28 9.61 -13.02
C VAL A 64 11.71 9.11 -12.78
N GLN A 65 12.53 9.02 -13.81
CA GLN A 65 13.94 8.65 -13.66
C GLN A 65 14.73 9.68 -12.84
N ALA A 66 14.49 10.97 -13.06
CA ALA A 66 15.24 12.05 -12.40
C ALA A 66 14.74 12.39 -10.99
N HIS A 67 13.44 12.25 -10.73
CA HIS A 67 12.77 12.79 -9.54
C HIS A 67 11.81 11.81 -8.86
N GLY A 68 11.46 10.72 -9.53
CA GLY A 68 10.49 9.75 -9.04
C GLY A 68 11.11 8.51 -8.41
N LYS A 69 10.22 7.59 -8.01
CA LYS A 69 10.57 6.21 -7.65
C LYS A 69 9.77 5.28 -8.53
N ALA A 70 10.43 4.48 -9.36
CA ALA A 70 9.76 3.58 -10.30
C ALA A 70 8.81 2.59 -9.59
N THR A 71 9.14 2.18 -8.36
CA THR A 71 8.31 1.28 -7.54
C THR A 71 7.14 1.97 -6.84
N ALA A 72 6.99 3.31 -6.95
CA ALA A 72 5.87 4.03 -6.33
C ALA A 72 4.51 3.61 -6.91
N THR A 73 4.46 3.21 -8.18
CA THR A 73 3.23 2.69 -8.81
C THR A 73 2.75 1.40 -8.14
N MET A 74 3.68 0.55 -7.67
CA MET A 74 3.35 -0.68 -6.94
C MET A 74 2.88 -0.39 -5.52
N SER A 75 3.45 0.64 -4.88
CA SER A 75 2.94 1.10 -3.59
C SER A 75 1.50 1.62 -3.68
N VAL A 76 1.11 2.20 -4.82
CA VAL A 76 -0.29 2.58 -5.08
C VAL A 76 -1.16 1.32 -5.21
N ASP A 77 -0.75 0.30 -5.97
CA ASP A 77 -1.50 -0.97 -6.02
C ASP A 77 -1.72 -1.56 -4.63
N HIS A 78 -0.69 -1.59 -3.78
CA HIS A 78 -0.78 -2.13 -2.43
C HIS A 78 -1.80 -1.39 -1.57
N GLN A 79 -1.96 -0.08 -1.74
CA GLN A 79 -3.01 0.69 -1.07
C GLN A 79 -4.41 0.24 -1.53
N PHE A 80 -4.59 0.00 -2.83
CA PHE A 80 -5.87 -0.52 -3.36
C PHE A 80 -6.14 -1.95 -2.89
N ILE A 81 -5.14 -2.83 -2.95
CA ILE A 81 -5.22 -4.22 -2.45
C ILE A 81 -5.61 -4.22 -0.96
N GLY A 82 -4.89 -3.46 -0.12
CA GLY A 82 -5.19 -3.35 1.30
C GLY A 82 -6.59 -2.80 1.57
N GLY A 83 -7.02 -1.78 0.82
CA GLY A 83 -8.37 -1.22 0.92
C GLY A 83 -9.48 -2.20 0.51
N LEU A 84 -9.24 -3.06 -0.49
CA LEU A 84 -10.18 -4.11 -0.88
C LEU A 84 -10.23 -5.24 0.16
N VAL A 85 -9.07 -5.66 0.69
CA VAL A 85 -9.00 -6.66 1.78
C VAL A 85 -9.80 -6.18 2.99
N ALA A 86 -9.59 -4.94 3.45
CA ALA A 86 -10.33 -4.38 4.58
C ALA A 86 -11.86 -4.36 4.35
N GLN A 87 -12.30 -4.04 3.13
CA GLN A 87 -13.73 -4.08 2.77
C GLN A 87 -14.30 -5.49 2.71
N ILE A 88 -13.51 -6.47 2.27
CA ILE A 88 -13.89 -7.88 2.28
C ILE A 88 -14.01 -8.37 3.71
N GLU A 89 -13.06 -8.04 4.59
CA GLU A 89 -13.11 -8.37 6.02
C GLU A 89 -14.37 -7.79 6.68
N GLU A 90 -14.65 -6.51 6.47
CA GLU A 90 -15.86 -5.85 6.97
C GLU A 90 -17.13 -6.57 6.47
N ALA A 91 -17.21 -6.88 5.18
CA ALA A 91 -18.36 -7.57 4.59
C ALA A 91 -18.49 -9.02 5.09
N ALA A 92 -17.39 -9.72 5.32
CA ALA A 92 -17.36 -11.07 5.86
C ALA A 92 -17.84 -11.10 7.32
N GLN A 93 -17.38 -10.15 8.15
CA GLN A 93 -17.86 -9.97 9.51
C GLN A 93 -19.37 -9.66 9.53
N ALA A 94 -19.83 -8.77 8.65
CA ALA A 94 -21.26 -8.49 8.52
C ALA A 94 -22.07 -9.73 8.11
N ALA A 95 -21.52 -10.59 7.25
CA ALA A 95 -22.17 -11.83 6.82
C ALA A 95 -22.36 -12.84 7.97
N GLN A 96 -21.46 -12.87 8.95
CA GLN A 96 -21.55 -13.76 10.12
C GLN A 96 -22.78 -13.44 10.99
N HIS A 97 -23.19 -12.17 11.04
CA HIS A 97 -24.29 -11.69 11.86
C HIS A 97 -25.54 -11.29 11.05
N ALA A 98 -25.56 -11.57 9.74
CA ALA A 98 -26.63 -11.14 8.86
C ALA A 98 -27.93 -11.93 9.06
N THR A 99 -29.06 -11.21 9.00
CA THR A 99 -30.38 -11.84 8.86
C THR A 99 -30.52 -12.51 7.49
N GLU A 100 -31.43 -13.47 7.34
CA GLU A 100 -31.70 -14.13 6.06
C GLU A 100 -32.03 -13.13 4.94
N ALA A 101 -32.75 -12.06 5.25
CA ALA A 101 -33.10 -11.01 4.29
C ALA A 101 -31.89 -10.17 3.83
N ALA A 102 -30.90 -9.94 4.71
CA ALA A 102 -29.72 -9.13 4.40
C ALA A 102 -28.61 -9.93 3.71
N ARG A 103 -28.53 -11.23 3.96
CA ARG A 103 -27.45 -12.13 3.51
C ARG A 103 -27.19 -12.08 1.99
N PRO A 104 -28.18 -12.17 1.09
CA PRO A 104 -27.92 -12.13 -0.36
C PRO A 104 -27.26 -10.83 -0.84
N LYS A 105 -27.55 -9.70 -0.18
CA LYS A 105 -26.93 -8.41 -0.53
C LYS A 105 -25.46 -8.38 -0.13
N ILE A 106 -25.14 -8.94 1.05
CA ILE A 106 -23.76 -9.02 1.55
C ILE A 106 -22.94 -10.00 0.70
N GLU A 107 -23.50 -11.16 0.34
CA GLU A 107 -22.84 -12.14 -0.54
C GLU A 107 -22.54 -11.55 -1.94
N ARG A 108 -23.48 -10.79 -2.52
CA ARG A 108 -23.22 -10.05 -3.76
C ARG A 108 -22.11 -9.01 -3.60
N ARG A 109 -22.07 -8.28 -2.48
CA ARG A 109 -20.99 -7.32 -2.18
C ARG A 109 -19.64 -8.05 -2.09
N LEU A 110 -19.58 -9.17 -1.37
CA LEU A 110 -18.39 -10.00 -1.23
C LEU A 110 -17.89 -10.49 -2.60
N GLY A 111 -18.76 -11.10 -3.41
CA GLY A 111 -18.39 -11.58 -4.74
C GLY A 111 -17.81 -10.48 -5.63
N ARG A 112 -18.42 -9.28 -5.64
CA ARG A 112 -17.89 -8.13 -6.37
C ARG A 112 -16.52 -7.67 -5.86
N LEU A 113 -16.34 -7.56 -4.54
CA LEU A 113 -15.06 -7.15 -3.96
C LEU A 113 -13.96 -8.19 -4.26
N SER A 114 -14.28 -9.49 -4.20
CA SER A 114 -13.34 -10.56 -4.55
C SER A 114 -12.90 -10.49 -6.01
N LEU A 115 -13.82 -10.25 -6.96
CA LEU A 115 -13.46 -10.06 -8.38
C LEU A 115 -12.58 -8.82 -8.59
N GLN A 116 -12.84 -7.72 -7.88
CA GLN A 116 -12.00 -6.53 -7.94
C GLN A 116 -10.59 -6.79 -7.40
N LEU A 117 -10.49 -7.51 -6.27
CA LEU A 117 -9.21 -7.90 -5.67
C LEU A 117 -8.42 -8.83 -6.59
N GLU A 118 -9.08 -9.84 -7.16
CA GLU A 118 -8.46 -10.76 -8.13
C GLU A 118 -7.88 -10.00 -9.32
N ALA A 119 -8.67 -9.09 -9.92
CA ALA A 119 -8.23 -8.32 -11.09
C ALA A 119 -7.02 -7.43 -10.79
N ILE A 120 -7.02 -6.68 -9.68
CA ILE A 120 -5.87 -5.82 -9.33
C ILE A 120 -4.65 -6.65 -8.93
N PHE A 121 -4.84 -7.78 -8.23
CA PHE A 121 -3.75 -8.63 -7.81
C PHE A 121 -3.09 -9.35 -8.99
N GLN A 122 -3.88 -9.80 -9.97
CA GLN A 122 -3.35 -10.37 -11.22
C GLN A 122 -2.50 -9.34 -12.00
N LEU A 123 -2.97 -8.09 -12.08
CA LEU A 123 -2.20 -7.00 -12.69
C LEU A 123 -0.92 -6.72 -11.91
N HIS A 124 -1.00 -6.67 -10.58
CA HIS A 124 0.13 -6.44 -9.68
C HIS A 124 1.23 -7.48 -9.90
N LEU A 125 0.88 -8.78 -9.81
CA LEU A 125 1.81 -9.88 -10.04
C LEU A 125 2.40 -9.83 -11.45
N SER A 126 1.58 -9.55 -12.48
CA SER A 126 2.07 -9.43 -13.85
C SER A 126 3.14 -8.34 -14.01
N LYS A 127 3.05 -7.24 -13.25
CA LYS A 127 4.07 -6.18 -13.25
C LYS A 127 5.38 -6.66 -12.62
N GLU A 128 5.31 -7.35 -11.48
CA GLU A 128 6.51 -7.91 -10.84
C GLU A 128 7.18 -8.95 -11.73
N GLU A 129 6.42 -9.92 -12.23
CA GLU A 129 6.93 -11.03 -13.03
C GLU A 129 7.53 -10.57 -14.36
N ARG A 130 6.91 -9.60 -15.03
CA ARG A 130 7.33 -9.18 -16.38
C ARG A 130 8.34 -8.04 -16.38
N ILE A 131 8.34 -7.20 -15.34
CA ILE A 131 9.20 -6.01 -15.30
C ILE A 131 10.30 -6.17 -14.25
N TYR A 132 9.99 -6.63 -13.04
CA TYR A 132 10.96 -6.60 -11.93
C TYR A 132 11.82 -7.85 -11.84
N LEU A 133 11.22 -9.04 -11.92
CA LEU A 133 11.97 -10.29 -11.84
C LEU A 133 13.06 -10.39 -12.92
N PRO A 134 12.84 -9.99 -14.19
CA PRO A 134 13.92 -9.99 -15.19
C PRO A 134 15.08 -9.06 -14.84
N LEU A 135 14.82 -7.95 -14.14
CA LEU A 135 15.88 -7.04 -13.69
C LEU A 135 16.63 -7.63 -12.49
N LEU A 136 15.90 -8.22 -11.53
CA LEU A 136 16.47 -8.91 -10.38
C LEU A 136 17.41 -10.04 -10.84
N GLU A 137 16.94 -10.89 -11.75
CA GLU A 137 17.72 -12.00 -12.31
C GLU A 137 18.96 -11.52 -13.05
N LYS A 138 18.84 -10.45 -13.85
CA LYS A 138 19.90 -9.96 -14.72
C LYS A 138 20.99 -9.19 -13.97
N TYR A 139 20.63 -8.48 -12.90
CA TYR A 139 21.53 -7.49 -12.29
C TYR A 139 21.94 -7.81 -10.84
N LEU A 140 21.26 -8.71 -10.13
CA LEU A 140 21.65 -9.13 -8.77
C LEU A 140 22.38 -10.48 -8.77
N SER A 141 23.24 -10.69 -7.78
CA SER A 141 23.92 -11.97 -7.58
C SER A 141 22.95 -13.05 -7.09
N PRO A 142 23.17 -14.34 -7.38
CA PRO A 142 22.31 -15.41 -6.87
C PRO A 142 22.18 -15.41 -5.33
N ALA A 143 23.23 -15.01 -4.62
CA ALA A 143 23.20 -14.89 -3.16
C ALA A 143 22.26 -13.75 -2.70
N ASP A 144 22.29 -12.60 -3.38
CA ASP A 144 21.35 -11.51 -3.09
C ASP A 144 19.92 -11.86 -3.44
N GLN A 145 19.71 -12.55 -4.58
CA GLN A 145 18.39 -13.01 -4.99
C GLN A 145 17.79 -13.97 -3.95
N GLN A 146 18.58 -14.95 -3.48
CA GLN A 146 18.15 -15.89 -2.45
C GLN A 146 17.85 -15.18 -1.13
N ARG A 147 18.71 -14.25 -0.71
CA ARG A 147 18.48 -13.45 0.50
C ARG A 147 17.16 -12.67 0.42
N ILE A 148 16.88 -12.03 -0.72
CA ILE A 148 15.61 -11.32 -0.93
C ILE A 148 14.42 -12.28 -0.79
N LEU A 149 14.49 -13.46 -1.41
CA LEU A 149 13.42 -14.46 -1.33
C LEU A 149 13.18 -14.91 0.12
N ASP A 150 14.26 -15.18 0.86
CA ASP A 150 14.19 -15.60 2.26
C ASP A 150 13.58 -14.49 3.13
N ASP A 151 14.03 -13.25 2.94
CA ASP A 151 13.55 -12.07 3.69
C ASP A 151 12.06 -11.77 3.39
N MET A 152 11.59 -12.02 2.15
CA MET A 152 10.19 -11.78 1.74
C MET A 152 9.20 -12.77 2.38
N HIS A 153 9.62 -14.01 2.62
CA HIS A 153 8.77 -15.06 3.20
C HIS A 153 8.95 -15.23 4.70
N ALA A 154 9.96 -14.58 5.29
CA ALA A 154 10.07 -14.49 6.73
C ALA A 154 8.83 -13.78 7.30
N SER A 155 8.07 -14.48 8.16
CA SER A 155 7.02 -13.83 8.94
C SER A 155 7.63 -12.67 9.74
N PRO A 156 6.96 -11.50 9.88
CA PRO A 156 7.43 -10.42 10.75
C PRO A 156 7.71 -10.90 12.18
N GLU A 157 6.98 -11.93 12.63
CA GLU A 157 7.16 -12.58 13.94
C GLU A 157 8.42 -13.46 14.04
N GLN A 158 9.00 -13.91 12.93
CA GLN A 158 10.21 -14.76 12.90
C GLN A 158 11.49 -13.94 12.70
N SER A 159 11.38 -12.70 12.24
CA SER A 159 12.48 -11.73 12.10
C SER A 159 12.48 -10.65 13.20
N ALA A 160 11.46 -10.60 14.06
CA ALA A 160 11.43 -9.68 15.20
C ALA A 160 12.45 -10.10 16.26
N THR A 161 13.60 -9.43 16.25
CA THR A 161 14.49 -9.44 17.42
C THR A 161 13.71 -9.01 18.67
N PRO A 162 13.98 -9.62 19.84
CA PRO A 162 13.18 -9.43 21.04
C PRO A 162 12.99 -7.94 21.37
N VAL A 163 11.72 -7.54 21.52
CA VAL A 163 11.36 -6.24 22.08
C VAL A 163 11.72 -6.27 23.56
N LYS A 164 12.78 -5.56 23.93
CA LYS A 164 13.30 -5.49 25.29
C LYS A 164 12.37 -4.72 26.23
N THR A 165 11.74 -3.66 25.72
CA THR A 165 10.87 -2.79 26.52
C THR A 165 9.88 -2.01 25.64
N THR A 166 8.85 -1.44 26.28
CA THR A 166 7.91 -0.49 25.68
C THR A 166 8.04 0.85 26.40
N LEU A 167 8.33 1.91 25.65
CA LEU A 167 8.46 3.28 26.12
C LEU A 167 7.22 4.09 25.72
N ASP A 168 6.33 4.36 26.67
CA ASP A 168 5.14 5.19 26.46
C ASP A 168 5.40 6.65 26.86
N LEU A 169 5.44 7.54 25.86
CA LEU A 169 5.74 8.96 26.05
C LEU A 169 4.52 9.83 26.35
N ARG A 170 3.31 9.31 26.18
CA ARG A 170 2.07 10.07 26.40
C ARG A 170 1.99 10.72 27.79
N PRO A 171 2.41 10.07 28.89
CA PRO A 171 2.42 10.70 30.21
C PRO A 171 3.64 11.61 30.46
N MET A 172 4.62 11.68 29.55
CA MET A 172 5.92 12.31 29.81
C MET A 172 5.99 13.78 29.32
N PRO A 173 6.64 14.70 30.06
CA PRO A 173 6.92 16.05 29.60
C PRO A 173 7.82 16.08 28.34
N PRO A 174 7.56 16.95 27.34
CA PRO A 174 8.30 16.97 26.07
C PRO A 174 9.83 17.06 26.20
N ARG A 175 10.32 17.76 27.23
CA ARG A 175 11.77 17.96 27.46
C ARG A 175 12.50 16.67 27.87
N GLU A 176 11.77 15.71 28.44
CA GLU A 176 12.32 14.44 28.93
C GLU A 176 12.24 13.32 27.89
N ARG A 177 11.38 13.48 26.88
CA ARG A 177 11.13 12.46 25.84
C ARG A 177 12.39 12.15 25.03
N HIS A 178 13.01 13.16 24.40
CA HIS A 178 14.13 12.94 23.48
C HIS A 178 15.35 12.30 24.17
N PRO A 179 15.86 12.80 25.31
CA PRO A 179 17.00 12.18 25.99
C PRO A 179 16.76 10.71 26.32
N LEU A 180 15.57 10.38 26.84
CA LEU A 180 15.22 9.02 27.24
C LEU A 180 15.12 8.05 26.05
N ILE A 181 14.58 8.50 24.91
CA ILE A 181 14.50 7.68 23.68
C ILE A 181 15.90 7.29 23.22
N PHE A 182 16.84 8.24 23.18
CA PHE A 182 18.21 7.98 22.73
C PHE A 182 18.98 7.15 23.76
N GLU A 183 18.85 7.40 25.06
CA GLU A 183 19.41 6.51 26.10
C GLU A 183 18.89 5.07 25.97
N THR A 184 17.58 4.92 25.76
CA THR A 184 16.96 3.60 25.57
C THR A 184 17.58 2.90 24.37
N PHE A 185 17.74 3.62 23.24
CA PHE A 185 18.37 3.09 22.03
C PHE A 185 19.84 2.70 22.24
N GLU A 186 20.66 3.53 22.88
CA GLU A 186 22.08 3.24 23.14
C GLU A 186 22.27 2.03 24.06
N SER A 187 21.29 1.75 24.93
CA SER A 187 21.28 0.58 25.84
C SER A 187 20.92 -0.75 25.16
N LEU A 188 20.50 -0.72 23.89
CA LEU A 188 20.19 -1.91 23.11
C LEU A 188 21.49 -2.60 22.68
N GLN A 189 21.53 -3.92 22.82
CA GLN A 189 22.52 -4.76 22.13
C GLN A 189 22.19 -4.82 20.62
N PRO A 190 23.18 -5.08 19.76
CA PRO A 190 22.92 -5.34 18.33
C PRO A 190 21.83 -6.40 18.16
N GLY A 191 20.85 -6.08 17.32
CA GLY A 191 19.64 -6.86 17.15
C GLY A 191 18.48 -6.38 18.02
N GLU A 192 18.65 -5.99 19.28
CA GLU A 192 17.53 -5.67 20.18
C GLU A 192 16.69 -4.46 19.70
N ALA A 193 15.44 -4.39 20.16
CA ALA A 193 14.54 -3.28 19.87
C ALA A 193 13.68 -2.86 21.07
N PHE A 194 13.09 -1.68 21.00
CA PHE A 194 12.01 -1.25 21.89
C PHE A 194 10.82 -0.70 21.09
N VAL A 195 9.65 -0.65 21.73
CA VAL A 195 8.44 -0.03 21.15
C VAL A 195 8.23 1.34 21.75
N LEU A 196 8.18 2.36 20.91
CA LEU A 196 7.81 3.73 21.24
C LEU A 196 6.30 3.93 21.06
N ILE A 197 5.62 4.44 22.09
CA ILE A 197 4.22 4.88 22.01
C ILE A 197 4.17 6.40 22.14
N ASN A 198 3.58 7.06 21.14
CA ASN A 198 3.46 8.51 21.09
C ASN A 198 2.01 8.97 20.80
N ASP A 199 1.69 10.20 21.19
CA ASP A 199 0.40 10.85 20.96
C ASP A 199 0.25 11.42 19.53
N HIS A 200 1.34 11.53 18.77
CA HIS A 200 1.38 11.96 17.37
C HIS A 200 2.42 11.17 16.57
N ASP A 201 2.42 11.33 15.25
CA ASP A 201 3.39 10.70 14.36
C ASP A 201 4.83 11.15 14.71
N PRO A 202 5.73 10.24 15.13
CA PRO A 202 7.12 10.56 15.48
C PRO A 202 8.02 10.80 14.26
N LYS A 203 7.48 11.27 13.14
CA LYS A 203 8.23 11.56 11.90
C LYS A 203 9.44 12.52 12.09
N PRO A 204 9.37 13.60 12.91
CA PRO A 204 10.55 14.41 13.19
C PRO A 204 11.67 13.61 13.86
N LEU A 205 11.32 12.71 14.77
CA LEU A 205 12.28 11.83 15.47
C LEU A 205 12.92 10.83 14.50
N PHE A 206 12.16 10.28 13.54
CA PHE A 206 12.73 9.45 12.47
C PHE A 206 13.84 10.17 11.71
N TYR A 207 13.63 11.42 11.30
CA TYR A 207 14.66 12.19 10.61
C TYR A 207 15.87 12.49 11.50
N GLN A 208 15.67 12.67 12.80
CA GLN A 208 16.76 12.84 13.75
C GLN A 208 17.61 11.56 13.87
N PHE A 209 16.98 10.38 13.99
CA PHE A 209 17.67 9.10 13.95
C PHE A 209 18.43 8.88 12.63
N GLN A 210 17.83 9.28 11.50
CA GLN A 210 18.48 9.22 10.20
C GLN A 210 19.73 10.10 10.12
N ALA A 211 19.71 11.28 10.74
CA ALA A 211 20.86 12.19 10.77
C ALA A 211 21.96 11.71 11.73
N GLU A 212 21.59 11.21 12.91
CA GLU A 212 22.54 10.92 13.99
C GLU A 212 23.02 9.47 14.05
N ARG A 213 22.25 8.52 13.51
CA ARG A 213 22.48 7.06 13.60
C ARG A 213 22.30 6.37 12.25
N ALA A 214 22.58 7.07 11.16
CA ALA A 214 22.47 6.56 9.79
C ALA A 214 23.06 5.14 9.67
N GLY A 215 22.25 4.20 9.20
CA GLY A 215 22.66 2.82 8.98
C GLY A 215 22.69 1.91 10.22
N GLN A 216 22.51 2.44 11.43
CA GLN A 216 22.64 1.69 12.69
C GLN A 216 21.30 1.25 13.31
N PHE A 217 20.18 1.76 12.80
CA PHE A 217 18.84 1.47 13.32
C PHE A 217 17.89 0.96 12.24
N ASP A 218 16.83 0.30 12.69
CA ASP A 218 15.63 -0.03 11.93
C ASP A 218 14.40 0.64 12.57
N TRP A 219 13.41 0.95 11.73
CA TRP A 219 12.22 1.72 12.11
C TRP A 219 10.98 1.14 11.45
N GLU A 220 10.05 0.69 12.26
CA GLU A 220 8.85 0.00 11.81
C GLU A 220 7.62 0.57 12.51
N TYR A 221 6.59 0.96 11.74
CA TYR A 221 5.32 1.38 12.30
C TYR A 221 4.48 0.15 12.66
N LEU A 222 4.20 -0.03 13.95
CA LEU A 222 3.28 -1.05 14.45
C LEU A 222 1.82 -0.58 14.48
N ALA A 223 1.60 0.74 14.65
CA ALA A 223 0.28 1.36 14.59
C ALA A 223 0.37 2.84 14.17
N LYS A 224 -0.55 3.30 13.33
CA LYS A 224 -0.58 4.66 12.75
C LYS A 224 -1.82 5.47 13.17
N GLY A 225 -2.05 5.61 14.48
CA GLY A 225 -3.12 6.44 15.04
C GLY A 225 -4.55 5.98 14.68
N PRO A 226 -5.61 6.72 15.10
CA PRO A 226 -5.57 7.94 15.90
C PRO A 226 -5.44 7.70 17.42
N GLU A 227 -5.63 6.46 17.89
CA GLU A 227 -5.66 6.12 19.32
C GLU A 227 -4.26 6.12 19.96
N ALA A 228 -3.25 5.69 19.19
CA ALA A 228 -1.83 5.78 19.54
C ALA A 228 -0.96 5.57 18.30
N TRP A 229 0.22 6.21 18.28
CA TRP A 229 1.27 5.92 17.32
C TRP A 229 2.26 4.96 17.96
N ARG A 230 2.45 3.78 17.37
CA ARG A 230 3.38 2.77 17.86
C ARG A 230 4.46 2.52 16.82
N VAL A 231 5.71 2.65 17.23
CA VAL A 231 6.86 2.42 16.36
C VAL A 231 7.84 1.50 17.07
N ARG A 232 8.30 0.44 16.40
CA ARG A 232 9.44 -0.35 16.83
C ARG A 232 10.72 0.31 16.32
N ILE A 233 11.65 0.57 17.24
CA ILE A 233 12.97 1.12 16.96
C ILE A 233 13.98 0.08 17.39
N GLY A 234 14.70 -0.49 16.42
CA GLY A 234 15.70 -1.53 16.63
C GLY A 234 17.11 -1.05 16.35
N ARG A 235 18.08 -1.65 17.04
CA ARG A 235 19.51 -1.51 16.71
C ARG A 235 19.88 -2.66 15.79
N LYS A 236 20.45 -2.36 14.63
CA LYS A 236 20.81 -3.42 13.67
C LYS A 236 21.81 -4.40 14.29
N ALA A 237 21.65 -5.69 13.96
CA ALA A 237 22.70 -6.68 14.19
C ALA A 237 23.91 -6.34 13.30
N GLU A 238 25.13 -6.57 13.80
CA GLU A 238 26.36 -6.46 13.00
C GLU A 238 26.43 -7.54 11.92
#